data_AF-F4XV63-F1
#
_entry.id   AF-F4XV63-F1
#
_cell.length_a   1.000
_cell.length_b   1.000
_cell.length_c   1.000
_cell.angle_alpha   90.00
_cell.angle_beta   90.00
_cell.angle_gamma   90.00
#
_symmetry.space_group_name_H-M   'P 1'
#
loop_
_entity.id
_entity.type
_entity.pdbx_description
1 polymer ?
#
loop_
_entity_poly.entity_id
_entity_poly.type
_entity_poly.pdbx_seq_one_letter_code
_entity_poly.pdbx_strand_id
1 'polypeptide(L)'
;MTDDKMQTLSSFAKDEYGLSSASFQAMVNYGYALLAIAGGDGEVSDPEMEWLINHQTRFGAPEEVVGLYQSFDYKNANLQELLPDIKKS
;
A
#
# COMPACT_ATOMS: atom_id res chain seq x y z
N MET A 1 -1.50 -16.70 -8.40
CA MET A 1 -1.67 -15.49 -9.24
C MET A 1 -3.13 -15.15 -9.21
N THR A 2 -3.53 -14.25 -8.32
CA THR A 2 -4.82 -13.58 -8.41
C THR A 2 -4.79 -12.74 -9.70
N ASP A 3 -5.83 -12.83 -10.54
CA ASP A 3 -6.02 -11.86 -11.62
C ASP A 3 -5.95 -10.47 -10.98
N ASP A 4 -4.94 -9.66 -11.33
CA ASP A 4 -4.74 -8.32 -10.78
C ASP A 4 -5.77 -7.36 -11.37
N LYS A 5 -7.03 -7.54 -10.95
CA LYS A 5 -8.18 -6.76 -11.41
C LYS A 5 -8.13 -5.38 -10.76
N MET A 6 -8.48 -4.38 -11.57
CA MET A 6 -8.68 -3.02 -11.08
C MET A 6 -9.87 -2.99 -10.11
N GLN A 7 -9.64 -2.38 -8.95
CA GLN A 7 -10.66 -2.16 -7.94
C GLN A 7 -11.07 -0.70 -7.94
N THR A 8 -12.37 -0.45 -7.79
CA THR A 8 -12.87 0.91 -7.61
C THR A 8 -12.43 1.44 -6.25
N LEU A 9 -11.84 2.64 -6.24
CA LEU A 9 -11.37 3.29 -5.03
C LEU A 9 -12.44 4.22 -4.43
N SER A 10 -12.17 4.72 -3.23
CA SER A 10 -13.06 5.66 -2.54
C SER A 10 -13.07 7.05 -3.19
N SER A 11 -14.04 7.89 -2.81
CA SER A 11 -14.01 9.31 -3.17
C SER A 11 -12.77 10.01 -2.63
N PHE A 12 -12.29 9.61 -1.44
CA PHE A 12 -11.05 10.12 -0.85
C PHE A 12 -9.85 9.86 -1.76
N ALA A 13 -9.73 8.68 -2.37
CA ALA A 13 -8.65 8.42 -3.33
C ALA A 13 -8.72 9.33 -4.57
N LYS A 14 -9.93 9.64 -5.04
CA LYS A 14 -10.13 10.57 -6.15
C LYS A 14 -9.76 12.00 -5.77
N ASP A 15 -10.14 12.45 -4.58
CA ASP A 15 -9.92 13.82 -4.14
C ASP A 15 -8.45 14.10 -3.80
N GLU A 16 -7.76 13.15 -3.15
CA GLU A 16 -6.36 13.32 -2.74
C GLU A 16 -5.35 12.94 -3.84
N TYR A 17 -5.67 11.93 -4.66
CA TYR A 17 -4.71 11.35 -5.62
C TYR A 17 -5.17 11.45 -7.08
N GLY A 18 -6.42 11.86 -7.35
CA GLY A 18 -6.98 11.87 -8.70
C GLY A 18 -7.31 10.47 -9.25
N LEU A 19 -7.32 9.44 -8.40
CA LEU A 19 -7.50 8.05 -8.81
C LEU A 19 -8.92 7.54 -8.51
N SER A 20 -9.54 6.90 -9.51
CA SER A 20 -10.82 6.19 -9.33
C SER A 20 -10.68 4.68 -9.21
N SER A 21 -9.52 4.14 -9.58
CA SER A 21 -9.23 2.72 -9.50
C SER A 21 -7.74 2.45 -9.32
N ALA A 22 -7.41 1.33 -8.68
CA ALA A 22 -6.05 0.77 -8.60
C ALA A 22 -6.11 -0.75 -8.59
N SER A 23 -5.03 -1.40 -9.03
CA SER A 23 -4.92 -2.86 -8.94
C SER A 23 -4.64 -3.30 -7.50
N PHE A 24 -4.90 -4.57 -7.20
CA PHE A 24 -4.59 -5.13 -5.88
C PHE A 24 -3.09 -5.03 -5.61
N GLN A 25 -2.27 -5.39 -6.58
CA GLN A 25 -0.81 -5.36 -6.45
C GLN A 25 -0.29 -3.93 -6.26
N ALA A 26 -0.87 -2.94 -6.93
CA ALA A 26 -0.48 -1.55 -6.77
C ALA A 26 -0.71 -1.04 -5.34
N MET A 27 -1.84 -1.40 -4.73
CA MET A 27 -2.13 -1.04 -3.33
C MET A 27 -1.15 -1.73 -2.36
N VAL A 28 -0.91 -3.04 -2.55
CA VAL A 28 0.08 -3.79 -1.74
C VAL A 28 1.47 -3.16 -1.83
N ASN A 29 1.96 -2.94 -3.05
CA ASN A 29 3.30 -2.40 -3.27
C ASN A 29 3.45 -0.98 -2.76
N TYR A 30 2.38 -0.18 -2.82
CA TYR A 30 2.38 1.16 -2.23
C TYR A 30 2.54 1.11 -0.71
N GLY A 31 1.78 0.27 -0.01
CA GLY A 31 1.96 0.09 1.43
C GLY A 31 3.33 -0.47 1.80
N TYR A 32 3.85 -1.43 1.03
CA TYR A 32 5.20 -1.97 1.24
C TYR A 32 6.29 -0.92 1.03
N ALA A 33 6.15 -0.06 0.01
CA ALA A 33 7.08 1.04 -0.20
C ALA A 33 7.04 2.04 0.97
N LEU A 34 5.85 2.36 1.49
CA LEU A 34 5.73 3.22 2.66
C LEU A 34 6.37 2.62 3.91
N LEU A 35 6.18 1.32 4.16
CA LEU A 35 6.81 0.64 5.31
C LEU A 35 8.34 0.59 5.17
N ALA A 36 8.85 0.32 3.98
CA ALA A 36 10.29 0.32 3.71
C ALA A 36 10.92 1.72 3.90
N ILE A 37 10.18 2.78 3.59
CA ILE A 37 10.62 4.17 3.80
C ILE A 37 10.54 4.54 5.28
N ALA A 38 9.41 4.29 5.93
CA ALA A 38 9.19 4.61 7.34
C ALA A 38 10.17 3.85 8.23
N GLY A 39 10.31 2.54 8.02
CA GLY A 39 11.24 1.68 8.75
C GLY A 39 12.71 1.81 8.36
N GLY A 40 13.09 2.86 7.63
CA GLY A 40 14.47 3.11 7.24
C GLY A 40 15.42 3.38 8.42
N ASP A 41 14.89 3.70 9.59
CA ASP A 41 15.62 3.81 10.86
C ASP A 41 15.73 2.47 11.61
N GLY A 42 15.14 1.40 11.07
CA GLY A 42 15.17 0.05 11.62
C GLY A 42 13.89 -0.38 12.34
N GLU A 43 12.90 0.50 12.52
CA GLU A 43 11.60 0.15 13.09
C GLU A 43 10.42 0.90 12.44
N VAL A 44 9.28 0.23 12.33
CA VAL A 44 7.99 0.90 12.12
C VAL A 44 7.24 0.80 13.43
N SER A 45 6.96 1.94 14.04
CA SER A 45 6.23 2.03 15.29
C SER A 45 4.74 1.68 15.12
N ASP A 46 4.07 1.33 16.21
CA ASP A 46 2.62 1.04 16.19
C ASP A 46 1.79 2.20 15.59
N PRO A 47 2.06 3.49 15.93
CA PRO A 47 1.34 4.61 15.31
C PRO A 47 1.55 4.74 13.79
N GLU A 48 2.74 4.43 13.27
CA GLU A 48 3.01 4.47 11.83
C GLU A 48 2.29 3.36 11.09
N MET A 49 2.27 2.15 11.67
CA MET A 49 1.50 1.03 11.14
C MET A 49 0.00 1.33 11.17
N GLU A 50 -0.51 1.85 12.29
CA GLU A 50 -1.93 2.23 12.42
C GLU A 50 -2.30 3.34 11.41
N TRP A 51 -1.43 4.33 11.22
CA TRP A 51 -1.64 5.37 10.22
C TRP A 51 -1.77 4.78 8.82
N LEU A 52 -0.87 3.86 8.43
CA LEU A 52 -0.91 3.21 7.12
C LEU A 52 -2.22 2.42 6.93
N ILE A 53 -2.60 1.62 7.92
CA ILE A 53 -3.83 0.81 7.90
C ILE A 53 -5.06 1.70 7.73
N ASN A 54 -5.16 2.77 8.53
CA ASN A 54 -6.27 3.72 8.48
C ASN A 54 -6.31 4.47 7.14
N HIS A 55 -5.14 4.87 6.63
CA HIS A 55 -5.01 5.53 5.35
C HIS A 55 -5.49 4.64 4.20
N GLN A 56 -5.02 3.39 4.15
CA GLN A 56 -5.34 2.45 3.07
C GLN A 56 -6.80 2.00 3.12
N THR A 57 -7.36 1.82 4.31
CA THR A 57 -8.80 1.59 4.47
C THR A 57 -9.61 2.76 3.90
N ARG A 58 -9.22 4.02 4.19
CA ARG A 58 -9.88 5.21 3.62
C ARG A 58 -9.67 5.35 2.11
N PHE A 59 -8.54 4.92 1.59
CA PHE A 59 -8.24 4.87 0.15
C PHE A 59 -9.17 3.90 -0.61
N GLY A 60 -9.70 2.89 0.09
CA GLY A 60 -10.57 1.86 -0.47
C GLY A 60 -9.85 0.53 -0.72
N ALA A 61 -8.69 0.33 -0.07
CA ALA A 61 -8.01 -0.95 -0.11
C ALA A 61 -8.84 -2.03 0.63
N PRO A 62 -8.98 -3.24 0.07
CA PRO A 62 -9.60 -4.36 0.77
C PRO A 62 -8.85 -4.75 2.05
N GLU A 63 -9.57 -5.38 2.98
CA GLU A 63 -8.98 -5.93 4.21
C GLU A 63 -7.81 -6.89 3.93
N GLU A 64 -7.88 -7.65 2.82
CA GLU A 64 -6.80 -8.54 2.40
C GLU A 64 -5.50 -7.77 2.11
N VAL A 65 -5.58 -6.62 1.43
CA VAL A 65 -4.42 -5.76 1.16
C VAL A 65 -3.85 -5.23 2.48
N VAL A 66 -4.72 -4.76 3.36
CA VAL A 66 -4.32 -4.18 4.65
C VAL A 66 -3.65 -5.22 5.56
N GLY A 67 -4.16 -6.45 5.57
CA GLY A 67 -3.58 -7.56 6.35
C GLY A 67 -2.17 -7.95 5.91
N LEU A 68 -1.84 -7.75 4.63
CA LEU A 68 -0.49 -8.04 4.11
C LEU A 68 0.58 -7.08 4.65
N TYR A 69 0.22 -5.87 5.08
CA TYR A 69 1.18 -4.89 5.61
C TYR A 69 1.82 -5.33 6.94
N GLN A 70 1.04 -5.95 7.82
CA GLN A 70 1.50 -6.35 9.15
C GLN A 70 2.51 -7.50 9.11
N SER A 71 2.52 -8.30 8.03
CA SER A 71 3.40 -9.46 7.87
C SER A 71 4.60 -9.17 6.97
N PHE A 72 4.71 -7.94 6.44
CA PHE A 72 5.75 -7.57 5.49
C PHE A 72 7.10 -7.31 6.17
N ASP A 73 8.15 -7.94 5.66
CA ASP A 73 9.53 -7.68 6.10
C ASP A 73 10.09 -6.41 5.44
N TYR A 74 9.68 -5.26 5.95
CA TYR A 74 10.10 -3.96 5.45
C TYR A 74 11.60 -3.69 5.65
N LYS A 75 12.27 -4.37 6.59
CA LYS A 75 13.68 -4.14 6.91
C LYS A 75 14.61 -4.62 5.80
N ASN A 76 14.20 -5.66 5.08
CA ASN A 76 14.94 -6.23 3.96
C ASN A 76 14.31 -5.90 2.60
N ALA A 77 13.35 -4.96 2.56
CA ALA A 77 12.63 -4.62 1.34
C ALA A 77 13.52 -3.86 0.35
N ASN A 78 13.39 -4.20 -0.94
CA ASN A 78 14.04 -3.49 -2.03
C ASN A 78 13.04 -2.55 -2.72
N LEU A 79 13.16 -1.24 -2.46
CA LEU A 79 12.31 -0.23 -3.09
C LEU A 79 12.37 -0.27 -4.63
N GLN A 80 13.52 -0.63 -5.21
CA GLN A 80 13.68 -0.68 -6.67
C GLN A 80 12.78 -1.77 -7.31
N GLU A 81 12.44 -2.80 -6.55
CA GLU A 81 11.54 -3.88 -6.98
C GLU A 81 10.07 -3.52 -6.78
N LEU A 82 9.74 -2.74 -5.73
CA LEU A 82 8.36 -2.40 -5.38
C LEU A 82 7.76 -1.30 -6.28
N LEU A 83 8.53 -0.26 -6.57
CA LEU A 83 8.04 0.96 -7.22
C LEU A 83 7.48 0.76 -8.65
N PRO A 84 8.08 -0.07 -9.53
CA PRO A 84 7.61 -0.21 -10.91
C PRO A 84 6.16 -0.65 -11.04
N ASP A 85 5.68 -1.47 -10.10
CA ASP A 85 4.34 -2.07 -10.14
C ASP A 85 3.27 -1.23 -9.43
N ILE A 86 3.64 -0.10 -8.82
CA ILE A 86 2.66 0.89 -8.31
C ILE A 86 2.01 1.66 -9.46
N LYS A 87 2.72 1.82 -10.59
CA LYS A 87 2.38 2.76 -11.67
C LYS A 87 1.58 2.17 -12.82
N LYS A 88 1.23 0.88 -12.79
CA LYS A 88 0.47 0.24 -13.86
C LYS A 88 -0.98 0.71 -13.83
N SER A 89 -1.22 1.79 -14.58
CA SER A 89 -2.54 2.28 -15.00
C SER A 89 -2.83 1.79 -16.41
#